data_AF-A0A3C0XHS4-F1
#
_entry.id   AF-A0A3C0XHS4-F1
#
_cell.length_a   1.000
_cell.length_b   1.000
_cell.length_c   1.000
_cell.angle_alpha   90.00
_cell.angle_beta   90.00
_cell.angle_gamma   90.00
#
_symmetry.space_group_name_H-M   'P 1'
#
loop_
_entity.id
_entity.type
_entity.pdbx_description
1 polymer ?
#
loop_
_entity_poly.entity_id
_entity_poly.type
_entity_poly.pdbx_seq_one_letter_code
_entity_poly.pdbx_strand_id
1 'polypeptide(L)' 'GKRTTGTDAGDYLIVGPGWKGTVPRGMAQISSPNNSVLVAGRVFVASDSDLPTAYALSKQIQLVAPTIRQPSQ' A
#
# COMPACT_ATOMS: atom_id res chain seq x y z
N GLY A 1 4.24 -7.31 -3.19
CA GLY A 1 5.70 -7.16 -3.37
C GLY A 1 6.22 -8.32 -4.20
N LYS A 2 7.43 -8.24 -4.77
CA LYS A 2 7.85 -9.13 -5.88
C LYS A 2 7.60 -10.63 -5.73
N ARG A 3 7.74 -11.19 -4.51
CA ARG A 3 7.47 -12.61 -4.24
C ARG A 3 6.01 -13.03 -4.44
N THR A 4 5.08 -12.08 -4.31
CA THR A 4 3.63 -12.34 -4.37
C THR A 4 2.98 -11.73 -5.61
N THR A 5 3.49 -10.59 -6.10
CA THR A 5 2.88 -9.83 -7.20
C THR A 5 3.78 -9.65 -8.42
N GLY A 6 4.97 -10.26 -8.44
CA GLY A 6 5.93 -10.03 -9.53
C GLY A 6 6.31 -8.55 -9.64
N THR A 7 6.19 -7.97 -10.83
CA THR A 7 6.48 -6.55 -11.09
C THR A 7 5.23 -5.66 -11.08
N ASP A 8 4.04 -6.25 -10.90
CA ASP A 8 2.80 -5.49 -10.99
C ASP A 8 2.63 -4.57 -9.78
N ALA A 9 2.25 -3.33 -10.07
CA ALA A 9 1.79 -2.36 -9.08
C ALA A 9 0.41 -2.77 -8.55
N GLY A 10 0.04 -2.27 -7.38
CA GLY A 10 -1.27 -2.54 -6.81
C GLY A 10 -1.65 -1.56 -5.71
N ASP A 11 -2.95 -1.33 -5.62
CA ASP A 11 -3.54 -0.54 -4.55
C ASP A 11 -4.07 -1.47 -3.45
N TYR A 12 -3.76 -1.11 -2.21
CA TYR A 12 -4.13 -1.89 -1.04
C TYR A 12 -4.86 -1.04 -0.02
N LEU A 13 -5.99 -1.53 0.46
CA LEU A 13 -6.76 -0.91 1.54
C LEU A 13 -6.44 -1.61 2.85
N ILE A 14 -5.77 -0.92 3.76
CA ILE A 14 -5.53 -1.41 5.12
C ILE A 14 -6.71 -1.02 6.00
N VAL A 15 -7.31 -2.01 6.68
CA VAL A 15 -8.47 -1.80 7.55
C VAL A 15 -8.21 -2.30 8.97
N GLY A 16 -8.72 -1.58 9.97
CA GLY A 16 -8.63 -1.97 11.37
C GLY A 16 -9.76 -2.92 11.82
N PRO A 17 -9.74 -3.35 13.10
CA PRO A 17 -10.77 -4.18 13.69
C PRO A 17 -12.17 -3.60 13.53
N GLY A 18 -13.13 -4.44 13.15
CA GLY A 18 -14.55 -4.07 13.08
C GLY A 18 -14.94 -3.18 11.90
N TRP A 19 -14.04 -2.89 10.94
CA TRP A 19 -14.39 -2.15 9.73
C TRP A 19 -15.43 -2.91 8.89
N LYS A 20 -16.48 -2.21 8.43
CA LYS A 20 -17.63 -2.75 7.68
C LYS A 20 -17.87 -2.04 6.34
N GLY A 21 -16.87 -1.32 5.83
CA GLY A 21 -16.99 -0.60 4.56
C GLY A 21 -16.91 -1.53 3.35
N THR A 22 -17.00 -0.93 2.16
CA THR A 22 -16.76 -1.65 0.90
C THR A 22 -15.36 -1.36 0.39
N VAL A 23 -14.67 -2.39 -0.09
CA VAL A 23 -13.36 -2.24 -0.73
C VAL A 23 -13.55 -1.57 -2.10
N PRO A 24 -12.89 -0.43 -2.39
CA PRO A 24 -12.98 0.19 -3.70
C PRO A 24 -12.55 -0.77 -4.82
N ARG A 25 -13.16 -0.62 -6.00
CA ARG A 25 -12.86 -1.47 -7.16
C ARG A 25 -11.37 -1.40 -7.49
N GLY A 26 -10.76 -2.56 -7.69
CA GLY A 26 -9.35 -2.69 -8.06
C GLY A 26 -8.37 -2.69 -6.89
N MET A 27 -8.84 -2.52 -5.64
CA MET A 27 -8.00 -2.60 -4.45
C MET A 27 -8.09 -3.98 -3.77
N ALA A 28 -6.98 -4.42 -3.17
CA ALA A 28 -6.96 -5.58 -2.29
C ALA A 28 -7.03 -5.15 -0.81
N GLN A 29 -7.86 -5.82 -0.01
CA GLN A 29 -7.96 -5.54 1.43
C GLN A 29 -6.85 -6.23 2.21
N ILE A 30 -6.28 -5.52 3.19
CA ILE A 30 -5.39 -6.05 4.20
C ILE A 30 -6.01 -5.74 5.58
N SER A 31 -6.40 -6.78 6.31
CA SER A 31 -6.98 -6.64 7.65
C SER A 31 -5.91 -6.60 8.72
N SER A 32 -5.94 -5.58 9.58
CA SER A 32 -5.11 -5.46 10.77
C SER A 32 -5.90 -5.85 12.02
N PRO A 33 -5.33 -6.64 12.94
CA PRO A 33 -5.96 -6.95 14.22
C PRO A 33 -5.92 -5.77 15.21
N ASN A 34 -5.18 -4.70 14.87
CA ASN A 34 -5.00 -3.50 15.70
C ASN A 34 -5.29 -2.22 14.90
N ASN A 35 -5.53 -1.11 15.61
CA ASN A 35 -5.72 0.22 15.00
C ASN A 35 -4.42 0.89 14.54
N SER A 36 -3.26 0.28 14.81
CA SER A 36 -1.95 0.78 14.41
C SER A 36 -1.25 -0.27 13.56
N VAL A 37 -0.60 0.18 12.48
CA VAL A 37 0.20 -0.64 11.57
C VAL A 37 1.54 0.02 11.31
N LEU A 38 2.58 -0.79 11.12
CA LEU A 38 3.86 -0.34 10.59
C LEU A 38 3.89 -0.62 9.08
N VAL A 39 4.03 0.42 8.27
CA VAL A 39 4.19 0.29 6.82
C VAL A 39 5.65 0.55 6.46
N ALA A 40 6.30 -0.44 5.84
CA ALA A 40 7.69 -0.35 5.43
C ALA A 40 7.84 -0.65 3.93
N GLY A 41 8.09 0.38 3.13
CA GLY A 41 8.44 0.27 1.72
C GLY A 41 9.91 -0.10 1.54
N ARG A 42 10.20 -1.10 0.71
CA ARG A 42 11.58 -1.50 0.37
C ARG A 42 11.71 -1.60 -1.13
N VAL A 43 12.73 -0.96 -1.68
CA VAL A 43 13.15 -1.09 -3.08
C VAL A 43 14.57 -1.66 -3.08
N PHE A 44 14.80 -2.65 -3.94
CA PHE A 44 16.12 -3.26 -4.10
C PHE A 44 16.97 -2.40 -5.04
N VAL A 45 18.24 -2.21 -4.69
CA VAL A 45 19.26 -1.55 -5.53
C VAL A 45 20.25 -2.62 -5.92
N ALA A 46 20.35 -2.94 -7.21
CA ALA A 46 21.21 -4.04 -7.68
C ALA A 46 22.69 -3.63 -7.81
N SER A 47 22.96 -2.34 -8.06
CA SER A 47 24.30 -1.76 -8.22
C SER A 47 24.24 -0.23 -8.09
N ASP A 48 25.39 0.43 -8.03
CA ASP A 48 25.46 1.90 -7.93
C ASP A 48 24.79 2.61 -9.12
N SER A 49 24.86 2.04 -10.33
CA SER A 49 24.21 2.60 -11.52
C SER A 49 22.68 2.42 -11.52
N ASP A 50 22.16 1.48 -10.72
CA ASP A 50 20.72 1.24 -10.54
C ASP A 50 20.09 2.18 -9.49
N LEU A 51 20.91 2.81 -8.64
CA LEU A 51 20.45 3.68 -7.57
C LEU A 51 19.46 4.76 -8.04
N PRO A 52 19.69 5.49 -9.15
CA PRO A 52 18.73 6.49 -9.62
C PRO A 52 17.36 5.88 -9.99
N THR A 53 17.35 4.70 -10.61
CA THR A 53 16.13 3.97 -10.99
C THR A 53 15.36 3.50 -9.75
N ALA A 54 16.06 2.86 -8.81
CA ALA A 54 15.48 2.40 -7.56
C ALA A 54 14.93 3.56 -6.71
N TYR A 55 15.64 4.69 -6.67
CA TYR A 55 15.18 5.90 -6.00
C TYR A 55 13.97 6.54 -6.71
N ALA A 56 13.93 6.54 -8.03
CA ALA A 56 12.76 6.99 -8.77
C ALA A 56 11.53 6.12 -8.47
N LEU A 57 11.71 4.80 -8.37
CA LEU A 57 10.65 3.86 -8.01
C LEU A 57 10.17 4.04 -6.57
N SER A 58 11.07 4.26 -5.61
CA SER A 58 10.67 4.42 -4.20
C SER A 58 9.76 5.62 -3.97
N LYS A 59 9.95 6.71 -4.74
CA LYS A 59 9.08 7.90 -4.70
C LYS A 59 7.66 7.66 -5.18
N GLN A 60 7.39 6.56 -5.88
CA GLN A 60 6.05 6.20 -6.34
C GLN A 60 5.23 5.49 -5.24
N ILE A 61 5.85 5.07 -4.14
CA ILE A 61 5.13 4.48 -3.01
C ILE A 61 4.42 5.60 -2.26
N GLN A 62 3.10 5.49 -2.16
CA GLN A 62 2.25 6.49 -1.52
C GLN A 62 1.41 5.84 -0.42
N LEU A 63 1.19 6.60 0.66
CA LEU A 63 0.22 6.27 1.70
C LEU A 63 -0.76 7.43 1.77
N VAL A 64 -2.01 7.16 1.42
CA VAL A 64 -3.08 8.16 1.40
C VAL A 64 -4.20 7.72 2.32
N ALA A 65 -4.82 8.68 3.00
CA ALA A 65 -6.10 8.42 3.63
C ALA A 65 -7.12 8.20 2.50
N PRO A 66 -7.93 7.12 2.55
CA PRO A 66 -9.04 7.00 1.62
C PRO A 66 -9.94 8.23 1.79
N THR A 67 -10.38 8.83 0.68
CA THR A 67 -11.35 9.93 0.73
C THR A 67 -12.70 9.36 1.19
N ILE A 68 -12.88 9.18 2.49
CA ILE A 68 -14.12 8.64 3.04
C ILE A 68 -15.13 9.79 3.11
N ARG A 69 -16.09 9.84 2.18
CA ARG A 69 -17.40 10.41 2.50
C ARG A 69 -18.08 9.41 3.45
N GLN A 70 -17.99 9.65 4.76
CA GLN A 70 -18.77 8.90 5.74
C GLN A 70 -20.25 9.22 5.50
N PRO A 71 -21.14 8.23 5.32
CA PRO A 71 -22.56 8.45 5.58
C PRO A 71 -22.67 8.78 7.06
N SER A 72 -23.19 9.96 7.37
CA SER A 72 -23.52 10.39 8.72
C SER A 72 -24.33 9.31 9.44
N GLN A 73 -23.89 8.97 10.65
CA GLN A 73 -24.75 8.36 11.68
C GLN A 73 -25.92 9.29 11.98
#